data_AF-A0A835QWA7-F1
#
_entry.id   AF-A0A835QWA7-F1
#
_cell.length_a   1.000
_cell.length_b   1.000
_cell.length_c   1.000
_cell.angle_alpha   90.00
_cell.angle_beta   90.00
_cell.angle_gamma   90.00
#
_symmetry.space_group_name_H-M   'P 1'
#
loop_
_entity.id
_entity.type
_entity.pdbx_description
1 polymer ?
#
loop_
_entity_poly.entity_id
_entity_poly.type
_entity_poly.pdbx_seq_one_letter_code
_entity_poly.pdbx_strand_id
1 'polypeptide(L)'
;MAGGMSLDHPWAFGFGILGNVISFMVYLAPLPTFYRIYRKKSTQGFQSVPYVVALFSAMLWIFYAFIKKNAYLLVTINLFGCIVETIYIIMYLVYAQRKARMNTAKMFMLLNVGLFSLIVLCTLLIPNKGSLRLKVLGWICVAFAVSVFAAPLSIIRQVIRTKSVEFMPFSLSFALTLSAVVWFSFGLFSRDIYIALPNVLGFTFGVVQMVLYIIYKDTKIPESLTEQKLSGHELAVAKLGALEEGKTKNSDHGNDRSRDGEVEMSSV
;
A
#
# COMPACT_ATOMS: atom_id res chain seq x y z
N MET A 1 33.92 16.68 -11.15
CA MET A 1 34.38 15.99 -12.38
C MET A 1 33.15 15.41 -13.04
N ALA A 2 32.99 15.65 -14.35
CA ALA A 2 31.76 15.55 -15.11
C ALA A 2 30.97 14.26 -14.87
N GLY A 3 29.67 14.40 -14.65
CA GLY A 3 28.73 13.29 -14.60
C GLY A 3 28.68 12.62 -15.96
N GLY A 4 29.32 11.45 -16.07
CA GLY A 4 29.17 10.57 -17.21
C GLY A 4 27.71 10.14 -17.28
N MET A 5 26.94 10.77 -18.17
CA MET A 5 25.72 10.14 -18.68
C MET A 5 26.09 8.73 -19.15
N SER A 6 25.21 7.79 -18.88
CA SER A 6 25.31 6.34 -19.12
C SER A 6 25.41 5.93 -20.61
N LEU A 7 26.11 6.70 -21.44
CA LEU A 7 26.30 6.44 -22.87
C LEU A 7 27.21 5.23 -23.13
N ASP A 8 28.00 4.80 -22.14
CA ASP A 8 28.84 3.59 -22.24
C ASP A 8 28.00 2.30 -22.28
N HIS A 9 26.74 2.35 -21.87
CA HIS A 9 25.80 1.22 -21.87
C HIS A 9 24.43 1.63 -22.44
N PRO A 10 24.30 1.71 -23.78
CA PRO A 10 23.08 2.20 -24.44
C PRO A 10 21.84 1.38 -24.07
N TRP A 11 21.99 0.07 -23.87
CA TRP A 11 20.90 -0.82 -23.44
C TRP A 11 20.42 -0.50 -22.03
N ALA A 12 21.33 -0.32 -21.07
CA ALA A 12 20.97 0.05 -19.70
C ALA A 12 20.27 1.41 -19.69
N PHE A 13 20.74 2.37 -20.47
CA PHE A 13 20.06 3.66 -20.60
C PHE A 13 18.63 3.52 -21.17
N GLY A 14 18.48 2.82 -22.30
CA GLY A 14 17.18 2.61 -22.95
C GLY A 14 16.15 1.93 -22.04
N PHE A 15 16.54 0.83 -21.39
CA PHE A 15 15.67 0.15 -20.42
C PHE A 15 15.40 1.02 -19.18
N GLY A 16 16.36 1.81 -18.73
CA GLY A 16 16.14 2.72 -17.61
C GLY A 16 15.12 3.82 -17.92
N ILE A 17 15.14 4.38 -19.14
CA ILE A 17 14.13 5.36 -19.59
C ILE A 17 12.75 4.70 -19.68
N LEU A 18 12.66 3.53 -20.31
CA LEU A 18 11.41 2.78 -20.40
C LEU A 18 10.87 2.42 -19.01
N GLY A 19 11.76 2.04 -18.09
CA GLY A 19 11.43 1.72 -16.71
C GLY A 19 10.87 2.93 -15.97
N ASN A 20 11.44 4.11 -16.17
CA ASN A 20 10.91 5.37 -15.62
C ASN A 20 9.49 5.65 -16.13
N VAL A 21 9.24 5.51 -17.43
CA VAL A 21 7.92 5.75 -18.03
C VAL A 21 6.86 4.81 -17.46
N ILE A 22 7.14 3.51 -17.40
CA ILE A 22 6.18 2.52 -16.88
C ILE A 22 5.96 2.75 -15.39
N SER A 23 7.03 2.91 -14.61
CA SER A 23 6.92 3.13 -13.17
C SER A 23 6.18 4.42 -12.83
N PHE A 24 6.30 5.48 -13.64
CA PHE A 24 5.51 6.70 -13.47
C PHE A 24 4.01 6.39 -13.53
N MET A 25 3.58 5.62 -14.53
CA MET A 25 2.18 5.18 -14.65
C MET A 25 1.75 4.31 -13.47
N VAL A 26 2.62 3.40 -13.00
CA VAL A 26 2.35 2.54 -11.84
C VAL A 26 2.16 3.36 -10.56
N TYR A 27 2.99 4.38 -10.30
CA TYR A 27 2.83 5.28 -9.16
C TYR A 27 1.53 6.11 -9.22
N LEU A 28 1.03 6.38 -10.43
CA LEU A 28 -0.24 7.08 -10.61
C LEU A 28 -1.47 6.16 -10.59
N ALA A 29 -1.28 4.83 -10.57
CA ALA A 29 -2.40 3.88 -10.53
C ALA A 29 -3.37 4.08 -9.34
N PRO A 30 -2.93 4.51 -8.14
CA PRO A 30 -3.85 4.81 -7.03
C PRO A 30 -4.60 6.15 -7.13
N LEU A 31 -4.34 7.00 -8.14
CA LEU A 31 -5.01 8.31 -8.28
C LEU A 31 -6.54 8.23 -8.21
N PRO A 32 -7.24 7.32 -8.90
CA PRO A 32 -8.70 7.23 -8.82
C PRO A 32 -9.18 6.90 -7.39
N THR A 33 -8.43 6.07 -6.67
CA THR A 33 -8.72 5.74 -5.27
C THR A 33 -8.60 6.97 -4.38
N PHE A 34 -7.53 7.75 -4.52
CA PHE A 34 -7.34 8.96 -3.72
C PHE A 34 -8.26 10.11 -4.11
N TYR A 35 -8.64 10.21 -5.37
CA TYR A 35 -9.71 11.12 -5.80
C TYR A 35 -11.03 10.79 -5.10
N ARG A 36 -11.38 9.49 -5.01
CA ARG A 36 -12.56 9.03 -4.27
C ARG A 36 -12.46 9.36 -2.77
N ILE A 37 -11.30 9.16 -2.14
CA ILE A 37 -11.05 9.54 -0.73
C ILE A 37 -11.26 11.04 -0.54
N TYR A 38 -10.71 11.86 -1.44
CA TYR A 38 -10.86 13.32 -1.40
C TYR A 38 -12.31 13.77 -1.53
N ARG A 39 -13.07 13.18 -2.47
CA ARG A 39 -14.48 13.50 -2.71
C ARG A 39 -15.37 13.08 -1.55
N LYS A 40 -15.10 11.92 -0.94
CA LYS A 40 -15.90 11.36 0.16
C LYS A 40 -15.44 11.81 1.54
N LYS A 41 -14.31 12.52 1.63
CA LYS A 41 -13.70 13.00 2.88
C LYS A 41 -13.51 11.87 3.92
N SER A 42 -13.27 10.66 3.43
CA SER A 42 -13.15 9.44 4.22
C SER A 42 -12.33 8.42 3.46
N THR A 43 -11.53 7.62 4.17
CA THR A 43 -10.74 6.55 3.55
C THR A 43 -11.55 5.31 3.17
N GLN A 44 -12.84 5.24 3.50
CA GLN A 44 -13.77 4.17 3.08
C GLN A 44 -13.24 2.73 3.25
N GLY A 45 -12.39 2.49 4.25
CA GLY A 45 -11.77 1.18 4.51
C GLY A 45 -10.50 0.87 3.71
N PHE A 46 -10.07 1.75 2.79
CA PHE A 46 -8.78 1.64 2.13
C PHE A 46 -7.64 1.65 3.14
N GLN A 47 -6.59 0.89 2.87
CA GLN A 47 -5.44 0.74 3.75
C GLN A 47 -4.31 1.68 3.32
N SER A 48 -3.56 2.22 4.28
CA SER A 48 -2.39 3.07 4.03
C SER A 48 -1.09 2.30 3.84
N VAL A 49 -1.05 1.03 4.27
CA VAL A 49 0.14 0.18 4.28
C VAL A 49 0.88 0.16 2.94
N PRO A 50 0.22 0.01 1.77
CA PRO A 50 0.93 -0.03 0.49
C PRO A 50 1.75 1.24 0.23
N TYR A 51 1.22 2.42 0.59
CA TYR A 51 1.87 3.71 0.34
C TYR A 51 3.05 3.95 1.29
N VAL A 52 2.89 3.58 2.57
CA VAL A 52 3.96 3.66 3.57
C VAL A 52 5.13 2.74 3.23
N VAL A 53 4.83 1.54 2.72
CA VAL A 53 5.82 0.54 2.27
C VAL A 53 6.49 0.97 0.96
N ALA A 54 5.73 1.50 0.01
CA ALA A 54 6.24 2.00 -1.26
C ALA A 54 7.18 3.19 -1.07
N LEU A 55 6.84 4.14 -0.19
CA LEU A 55 7.71 5.25 0.17
C LEU A 55 9.04 4.74 0.74
N PHE A 56 9.00 3.79 1.68
CA PHE A 56 10.21 3.23 2.27
C PHE A 56 11.08 2.52 1.23
N SER A 57 10.46 1.76 0.31
CA SER A 57 11.17 1.15 -0.80
C SER A 57 11.86 2.19 -1.67
N ALA A 58 11.16 3.26 -2.03
CA ALA A 58 11.70 4.33 -2.88
C ALA A 58 12.90 5.02 -2.20
N MET A 59 12.80 5.33 -0.91
CA MET A 59 13.91 5.90 -0.15
C MET A 59 15.13 4.97 -0.09
N LEU A 60 14.93 3.66 0.11
CA LEU A 60 16.02 2.68 0.09
C LEU A 60 16.72 2.64 -1.28
N TRP A 61 15.97 2.64 -2.38
CA TRP A 61 16.53 2.63 -3.72
C TRP A 61 17.27 3.92 -4.07
N ILE A 62 16.77 5.08 -3.62
CA ILE A 62 17.51 6.35 -3.72
C ILE A 62 18.84 6.25 -2.96
N PHE A 63 18.81 5.77 -1.71
CA PHE A 63 20.03 5.64 -0.91
C PHE A 63 21.02 4.68 -1.56
N TYR A 64 20.54 3.54 -2.06
CA TYR A 64 21.33 2.58 -2.83
C TYR A 64 22.02 3.23 -4.04
N ALA A 65 21.25 3.98 -4.83
CA ALA A 65 21.76 4.66 -6.01
C ALA A 65 22.83 5.71 -5.68
N PHE A 66 22.66 6.46 -4.58
CA PHE A 66 23.67 7.41 -4.10
C PHE A 66 24.97 6.71 -3.71
N ILE A 67 24.92 5.54 -3.07
CA ILE A 67 26.14 4.78 -2.72
C ILE A 67 26.82 4.23 -3.97
N LYS A 68 26.02 3.78 -4.95
CA LYS A 68 26.51 3.24 -6.21
C LYS A 68 27.12 4.30 -7.16
N LYS A 69 26.76 5.57 -6.99
CA LYS A 69 27.23 6.76 -7.76
C LYS A 69 26.80 6.85 -9.24
N ASN A 70 26.52 5.74 -9.94
CA ASN A 70 26.20 5.72 -11.37
C ASN A 70 24.78 5.20 -11.71
N ALA A 71 23.79 5.45 -10.84
CA ALA A 71 22.43 4.93 -11.00
C ALA A 71 21.37 6.05 -11.08
N TYR A 72 21.61 7.08 -11.89
CA TYR A 72 20.77 8.27 -11.98
C TYR A 72 19.31 7.97 -12.35
N LEU A 73 19.07 7.08 -13.31
CA LEU A 73 17.71 6.69 -13.73
C LEU A 73 16.93 5.97 -12.62
N LEU A 74 17.63 5.37 -11.65
CA LEU A 74 17.01 4.79 -10.47
C LEU A 74 16.65 5.89 -9.45
N VAL A 75 17.49 6.93 -9.33
CA VAL A 75 17.19 8.09 -8.48
C VAL A 75 15.96 8.84 -8.99
N THR A 76 15.87 9.12 -10.30
CA THR A 76 14.78 9.94 -10.87
C THR A 76 13.41 9.35 -10.58
N ILE A 77 13.23 8.05 -10.84
CA ILE A 77 11.93 7.41 -10.68
C ILE A 77 11.54 7.24 -9.21
N ASN A 78 12.49 6.89 -8.35
CA ASN A 78 12.20 6.70 -6.93
C ASN A 78 12.01 8.05 -6.23
N LEU A 79 12.67 9.13 -6.69
CA LEU A 79 12.39 10.47 -6.20
C LEU A 79 10.96 10.90 -6.54
N PHE A 80 10.52 10.66 -7.78
CA PHE A 80 9.13 10.86 -8.16
C PHE A 80 8.18 10.02 -7.28
N GLY A 81 8.51 8.75 -7.07
CA GLY A 81 7.78 7.86 -6.17
C GLY A 81 7.68 8.42 -4.75
N CYS A 82 8.78 8.90 -4.17
CA CYS A 82 8.77 9.52 -2.84
C CYS A 82 7.79 10.70 -2.76
N ILE A 83 7.76 11.56 -3.79
CA ILE A 83 6.84 12.71 -3.84
C ILE A 83 5.39 12.23 -3.88
N VAL A 84 5.06 11.32 -4.81
CA VAL A 84 3.70 10.81 -5.00
C VAL A 84 3.20 10.05 -3.77
N GLU A 85 4.01 9.13 -3.23
CA GLU A 85 3.63 8.35 -2.05
C GLU A 85 3.47 9.22 -0.80
N THR A 86 4.30 10.27 -0.67
CA THR A 86 4.14 11.25 0.41
C THR A 86 2.80 11.99 0.30
N ILE A 87 2.41 12.40 -0.91
CA ILE A 87 1.10 13.03 -1.15
C ILE A 87 -0.04 12.07 -0.76
N TYR A 88 0.03 10.80 -1.17
CA TYR A 88 -0.94 9.78 -0.80
C TYR A 88 -1.04 9.57 0.72
N ILE A 89 0.09 9.48 1.41
CA ILE A 89 0.12 9.32 2.87
C ILE A 89 -0.48 10.55 3.55
N ILE A 90 -0.15 11.77 3.12
CA ILE A 90 -0.73 13.01 3.66
C ILE A 90 -2.24 13.01 3.47
N MET A 91 -2.73 12.75 2.26
CA MET A 91 -4.17 12.66 1.99
C MET A 91 -4.85 11.61 2.87
N TYR A 92 -4.23 10.44 3.04
CA TYR A 92 -4.75 9.40 3.92
C TYR A 92 -4.83 9.89 5.36
N LEU A 93 -3.79 10.51 5.89
CA LEU A 93 -3.75 11.03 7.27
C LEU A 93 -4.78 12.13 7.50
N VAL A 94 -5.07 12.97 6.51
CA VAL A 94 -6.09 14.02 6.60
C VAL A 94 -7.50 13.43 6.71
N TYR A 95 -7.82 12.41 5.89
CA TYR A 95 -9.19 11.89 5.76
C TYR A 95 -9.46 10.60 6.55
N ALA A 96 -8.45 9.98 7.17
CA ALA A 96 -8.61 8.76 7.95
C ALA A 96 -9.26 9.00 9.32
N GLN A 97 -10.06 8.03 9.76
CA GLN A 97 -10.57 7.98 11.14
C GLN A 97 -9.41 7.88 12.15
N ARG A 98 -9.63 8.37 13.38
CA ARG A 98 -8.59 8.49 14.42
C ARG A 98 -7.72 7.24 14.59
N LYS A 99 -8.32 6.05 14.63
CA LYS A 99 -7.60 4.77 14.78
C LYS A 99 -6.70 4.47 13.58
N ALA A 100 -7.24 4.51 12.36
CA ALA A 100 -6.48 4.26 11.13
C ALA A 100 -5.39 5.33 10.90
N ARG A 101 -5.69 6.60 11.19
CA ARG A 101 -4.74 7.71 11.15
C ARG A 101 -3.57 7.49 12.11
N MET A 102 -3.85 7.12 13.36
CA MET A 102 -2.82 6.85 14.36
C MET A 102 -1.97 5.64 13.97
N ASN A 103 -2.57 4.57 13.47
CA ASN A 103 -1.84 3.40 12.98
C ASN A 103 -0.92 3.77 11.80
N THR A 104 -1.42 4.57 10.86
CA THR A 104 -0.64 5.04 9.71
C THR A 104 0.54 5.91 10.15
N ALA A 105 0.31 6.86 11.06
CA ALA A 105 1.38 7.70 11.61
C ALA A 105 2.44 6.87 12.35
N LYS A 106 2.02 5.88 13.16
CA LYS A 106 2.95 4.96 13.84
C LYS A 106 3.78 4.15 12.84
N MET A 107 3.15 3.57 11.81
CA MET A 107 3.87 2.82 10.77
C MET A 107 4.83 3.71 9.98
N PHE A 108 4.41 4.93 9.63
CA PHE A 108 5.26 5.90 8.96
C PHE A 108 6.49 6.24 9.81
N MET A 109 6.29 6.61 11.08
CA MET A 109 7.38 6.95 11.99
C MET A 109 8.31 5.76 12.22
N LEU A 110 7.78 4.55 12.42
CA LEU A 110 8.60 3.37 12.65
C LEU A 110 9.42 2.99 11.42
N LEU A 111 8.79 2.93 10.25
CA LEU A 111 9.42 2.42 9.03
C LEU A 111 10.22 3.51 8.30
N ASN A 112 9.58 4.62 7.95
CA ASN A 112 10.18 5.65 7.09
C ASN A 112 11.11 6.59 7.85
N VAL A 113 10.89 6.81 9.15
CA VAL A 113 11.79 7.65 9.95
C VAL A 113 12.77 6.77 10.73
N GLY A 114 12.27 5.91 11.61
CA GLY A 114 13.09 5.10 12.51
C GLY A 114 14.00 4.12 11.78
N LEU A 115 13.42 3.12 11.12
CA LEU A 115 14.19 2.05 10.46
C LEU A 115 15.06 2.60 9.34
N PHE A 116 14.57 3.55 8.53
CA PHE A 116 15.36 4.15 7.46
C PHE A 116 16.58 4.88 8.02
N SER A 117 16.40 5.72 9.05
CA SER A 117 17.52 6.44 9.69
C SER A 117 18.53 5.48 10.30
N LEU A 118 18.07 4.39 10.93
CA LEU A 118 18.94 3.35 11.46
C LEU A 118 19.77 2.68 10.34
N ILE A 119 19.13 2.31 9.22
CA ILE A 119 19.82 1.73 8.07
C ILE A 119 20.87 2.71 7.52
N VAL A 120 20.52 3.99 7.38
CA VAL A 120 21.46 5.02 6.93
C VAL A 120 22.64 5.13 7.88
N LEU A 121 22.39 5.27 9.20
CA LEU A 121 23.44 5.38 10.20
C LEU A 121 24.37 4.15 10.18
N CYS A 122 23.82 2.94 10.29
CA CYS A 122 24.60 1.71 10.26
C CYS A 122 25.43 1.59 8.96
N THR A 123 24.85 1.98 7.82
CA THR A 123 25.55 1.95 6.52
C THR A 123 26.68 2.98 6.46
N LEU A 124 26.51 4.16 7.06
CA LEU A 124 27.53 5.22 7.11
C LEU A 124 28.67 4.89 8.08
N LEU A 125 28.40 4.10 9.13
CA LEU A 125 29.42 3.63 10.06
C LEU A 125 30.32 2.53 9.46
N ILE A 126 29.90 1.87 8.38
CA ILE A 126 30.75 0.92 7.65
C ILE A 126 31.90 1.70 6.98
N PRO A 127 33.18 1.34 7.24
CA PRO A 127 34.32 2.01 6.63
C PRO A 127 34.22 2.02 5.10
N ASN A 128 34.56 3.15 4.49
CA ASN A 128 34.47 3.36 3.04
C ASN A 128 35.61 2.66 2.25
N LYS A 129 36.05 1.49 2.70
CA LYS A 129 37.07 0.66 2.05
C LYS A 129 36.37 -0.46 1.27
N GLY A 130 36.54 -0.46 -0.05
CA GLY A 130 35.97 -1.46 -0.94
C GLY A 130 34.44 -1.34 -1.15
N SER A 131 33.79 -2.45 -1.50
CA SER A 131 32.38 -2.50 -1.89
C SER A 131 31.42 -2.97 -0.78
N LEU A 132 31.89 -3.11 0.47
CA LEU A 132 31.10 -3.68 1.56
C LEU A 132 29.81 -2.88 1.83
N ARG A 133 29.91 -1.54 1.90
CA ARG A 133 28.77 -0.64 2.12
C ARG A 133 27.68 -0.83 1.06
N LEU A 134 28.09 -0.92 -0.21
CA LEU A 134 27.18 -1.15 -1.33
C LEU A 134 26.54 -2.55 -1.27
N LYS A 135 27.33 -3.59 -0.92
CA LYS A 135 26.83 -4.97 -0.81
C LYS A 135 25.80 -5.12 0.29
N VAL A 136 26.06 -4.60 1.49
CA VAL A 136 25.12 -4.63 2.62
C VAL A 136 23.83 -3.92 2.24
N LEU A 137 23.92 -2.69 1.73
CA LEU A 137 22.75 -1.92 1.35
C LEU A 137 21.97 -2.57 0.21
N GLY A 138 22.66 -3.13 -0.78
CA GLY A 138 22.04 -3.87 -1.89
C GLY A 138 21.23 -5.07 -1.40
N TRP A 139 21.77 -5.86 -0.47
CA TRP A 139 21.04 -6.99 0.13
C TRP A 139 19.86 -6.55 1.00
N ILE A 140 19.96 -5.42 1.71
CA ILE A 140 18.81 -4.82 2.41
C ILE A 140 17.71 -4.44 1.42
N CYS A 141 18.06 -3.80 0.29
CA CYS A 141 17.10 -3.44 -0.75
C CYS A 141 16.43 -4.68 -1.35
N VAL A 142 17.21 -5.72 -1.65
CA VAL A 142 16.69 -7.01 -2.12
C VAL A 142 15.73 -7.61 -1.10
N ALA A 143 16.14 -7.76 0.16
CA ALA A 143 15.31 -8.38 1.20
C ALA A 143 13.98 -7.64 1.37
N PHE A 144 14.03 -6.30 1.37
CA PHE A 144 12.81 -5.50 1.44
C PHE A 144 11.93 -5.67 0.18
N ALA A 145 12.52 -5.60 -1.01
CA ALA A 145 11.83 -5.80 -2.28
C ALA A 145 11.23 -7.21 -2.42
N VAL A 146 11.84 -8.23 -1.82
CA VAL A 146 11.23 -9.57 -1.75
C VAL A 146 10.05 -9.58 -0.78
N SER A 147 10.16 -8.91 0.37
CA SER A 147 9.10 -8.92 1.38
C SER A 147 7.78 -8.30 0.89
N VAL A 148 7.84 -7.32 -0.02
CA VAL A 148 6.62 -6.70 -0.58
C VAL A 148 5.79 -7.66 -1.43
N PHE A 149 6.35 -8.78 -1.92
CA PHE A 149 5.59 -9.81 -2.63
C PHE A 149 4.61 -10.58 -1.73
N ALA A 150 4.66 -10.40 -0.41
CA ALA A 150 3.65 -10.93 0.50
C ALA A 150 2.23 -10.46 0.14
N ALA A 151 2.07 -9.23 -0.33
CA ALA A 151 0.77 -8.70 -0.74
C ALA A 151 0.23 -9.39 -2.02
N PRO A 152 0.96 -9.44 -3.15
CA PRO A 152 0.59 -10.25 -4.31
C PRO A 152 0.30 -11.72 -3.99
N LEU A 153 1.09 -12.35 -3.13
CA LEU A 153 0.86 -13.73 -2.69
C LEU A 153 -0.47 -13.88 -1.94
N SER A 154 -0.81 -12.94 -1.07
CA SER A 154 -2.10 -12.89 -0.38
C SER A 154 -3.27 -12.77 -1.37
N ILE A 155 -3.14 -11.89 -2.38
CA ILE A 155 -4.16 -11.72 -3.42
C ILE A 155 -4.30 -12.99 -4.27
N ILE A 156 -3.20 -13.64 -4.66
CA ILE A 156 -3.24 -14.93 -5.36
C ILE A 156 -3.99 -15.98 -4.54
N ARG A 157 -3.67 -16.11 -3.24
CA ARG A 157 -4.37 -17.02 -2.33
C ARG A 157 -5.86 -16.69 -2.24
N GLN A 158 -6.21 -15.41 -2.22
CA GLN A 158 -7.59 -14.95 -2.19
C GLN A 158 -8.32 -15.36 -3.47
N VAL A 159 -7.77 -15.07 -4.66
CA VAL A 159 -8.37 -15.45 -5.96
C VAL A 159 -8.61 -16.96 -6.05
N ILE A 160 -7.65 -17.79 -5.62
CA ILE A 160 -7.80 -19.25 -5.66
C ILE A 160 -8.94 -19.72 -4.73
N ARG A 161 -9.10 -19.09 -3.56
CA ARG A 161 -10.13 -19.44 -2.57
C ARG A 161 -11.51 -18.92 -2.95
N THR A 162 -11.61 -17.68 -3.41
CA THR A 162 -12.89 -17.03 -3.73
C THR A 162 -13.33 -17.28 -5.16
N LYS A 163 -12.45 -17.81 -6.01
CA LYS A 163 -12.68 -18.01 -7.45
C LYS A 163 -13.08 -16.72 -8.17
N SER A 164 -12.66 -15.57 -7.63
CA SER A 164 -13.01 -14.24 -8.13
C SER A 164 -11.77 -13.36 -8.23
N VAL A 165 -11.71 -12.57 -9.31
CA VAL A 165 -10.59 -11.68 -9.67
C VAL A 165 -10.86 -10.21 -9.32
N GLU A 166 -11.88 -9.93 -8.49
CA GLU A 166 -12.30 -8.57 -8.12
C GLU A 166 -11.16 -7.69 -7.58
N PHE A 167 -10.23 -8.28 -6.82
CA PHE A 167 -9.10 -7.58 -6.21
C PHE A 167 -7.80 -7.69 -7.03
N MET A 168 -7.85 -8.24 -8.23
CA MET A 168 -6.69 -8.45 -9.11
C MET A 168 -6.99 -7.90 -10.52
N PRO A 169 -6.90 -6.57 -10.73
CA PRO A 169 -7.14 -5.98 -12.04
C PRO A 169 -6.03 -6.36 -13.02
N PHE A 170 -6.42 -6.93 -14.18
CA PHE A 170 -5.48 -7.39 -15.21
C PHE A 170 -4.48 -6.33 -15.65
N SER A 171 -4.95 -5.10 -15.90
CA SER A 171 -4.09 -4.00 -16.36
C SER A 171 -2.96 -3.68 -15.39
N LEU A 172 -3.22 -3.78 -14.08
CA LEU A 172 -2.19 -3.55 -13.06
C LEU A 172 -1.18 -4.69 -13.05
N SER A 173 -1.64 -5.95 -13.09
CA SER A 173 -0.74 -7.11 -13.16
C SER A 173 0.12 -7.08 -14.43
N PHE A 174 -0.45 -6.71 -15.57
CA PHE A 174 0.29 -6.53 -16.82
C PHE A 174 1.34 -5.41 -16.71
N ALA A 175 0.96 -4.23 -16.23
CA ALA A 175 1.88 -3.10 -16.06
C ALA A 175 3.03 -3.42 -15.09
N LEU A 176 2.74 -4.11 -13.98
CA LEU A 176 3.75 -4.55 -13.03
C LEU A 176 4.67 -5.62 -13.61
N THR A 177 4.15 -6.54 -14.44
CA THR A 177 4.97 -7.54 -15.14
C THR A 177 5.91 -6.86 -16.13
N LEU A 178 5.41 -5.91 -16.92
CA LEU A 178 6.22 -5.14 -17.88
C LEU A 178 7.30 -4.33 -17.14
N SER A 179 6.93 -3.68 -16.04
CA SER A 179 7.88 -3.01 -15.15
C SER A 179 8.99 -3.96 -14.68
N ALA A 180 8.62 -5.15 -14.22
CA ALA A 180 9.59 -6.14 -13.76
C ALA A 180 10.56 -6.58 -14.87
N VAL A 181 10.06 -6.84 -16.09
CA VAL A 181 10.92 -7.19 -17.23
C VAL A 181 11.91 -6.07 -17.57
N VAL A 182 11.44 -4.82 -17.57
CA VAL A 182 12.26 -3.66 -17.92
C VAL A 182 13.31 -3.37 -16.84
N TRP A 183 12.95 -3.41 -15.56
CA TRP A 183 13.89 -3.22 -14.46
C TRP A 183 14.85 -4.40 -14.27
N PHE A 184 14.41 -5.64 -14.57
CA PHE A 184 15.32 -6.77 -14.69
C PHE A 184 16.36 -6.54 -15.78
N SER A 185 15.92 -6.13 -16.97
CA SER A 185 16.82 -5.83 -18.09
C SER A 185 17.78 -4.70 -17.73
N PHE A 186 17.29 -3.63 -17.11
CA PHE A 186 18.13 -2.55 -16.58
C PHE A 186 19.20 -3.09 -15.61
N GLY A 187 18.82 -3.94 -14.65
CA GLY A 187 19.74 -4.56 -13.71
C GLY A 187 20.77 -5.45 -14.41
N LEU A 188 20.34 -6.28 -15.35
CA LEU A 188 21.20 -7.18 -16.13
C LEU A 188 22.26 -6.41 -16.91
N PHE A 189 21.84 -5.40 -17.70
CA PHE A 189 22.76 -4.60 -18.51
C PHE A 189 23.62 -3.63 -17.68
N SER A 190 23.16 -3.24 -16.49
CA SER A 190 23.95 -2.46 -15.52
C SER A 190 24.85 -3.32 -14.63
N ARG A 191 24.90 -4.65 -14.88
CA ARG A 191 25.60 -5.66 -14.05
C ARG A 191 25.28 -5.51 -12.56
N ASP A 192 24.00 -5.26 -12.27
CA ASP A 192 23.47 -5.03 -10.93
C ASP A 192 22.50 -6.15 -10.53
N ILE A 193 23.05 -7.14 -9.84
CA ILE A 193 22.27 -8.27 -9.33
C ILE A 193 21.21 -7.83 -8.30
N TYR A 194 21.44 -6.74 -7.57
CA TYR A 194 20.53 -6.27 -6.54
C TYR A 194 19.23 -5.74 -7.15
N ILE A 195 19.32 -5.11 -8.32
CA ILE A 195 18.16 -4.68 -9.10
C ILE A 195 17.55 -5.88 -9.85
N ALA A 196 18.36 -6.73 -10.47
CA ALA A 196 17.86 -7.83 -11.28
C ALA A 196 17.06 -8.86 -10.47
N LEU A 197 17.58 -9.29 -9.32
CA LEU A 197 17.02 -10.40 -8.53
C LEU A 197 15.55 -10.22 -8.10
N PRO A 198 15.12 -9.12 -7.45
CA PRO A 198 13.73 -8.94 -7.05
C PRO A 198 12.78 -8.82 -8.26
N ASN A 199 13.28 -8.35 -9.40
CA ASN A 199 12.48 -8.25 -10.62
C ASN A 199 12.22 -9.61 -11.29
N VAL A 200 13.08 -10.62 -11.10
CA VAL A 200 12.76 -12.01 -11.50
C VAL A 200 11.53 -12.52 -10.74
N LEU A 201 11.47 -12.25 -9.43
CA LEU A 201 10.29 -12.60 -8.64
C LEU A 201 9.07 -11.78 -9.07
N GLY A 202 9.22 -10.48 -9.31
CA GLY A 202 8.15 -9.63 -9.81
C GLY A 202 7.55 -10.14 -11.12
N PHE A 203 8.39 -10.56 -12.07
CA PHE A 203 7.95 -11.20 -13.30
C PHE A 203 7.18 -12.50 -13.02
N THR A 204 7.72 -13.37 -12.16
CA THR A 204 7.10 -14.64 -11.80
C THR A 204 5.71 -14.44 -11.19
N PHE A 205 5.58 -13.56 -10.19
CA PHE A 205 4.30 -13.22 -9.58
C PHE A 205 3.34 -12.59 -10.58
N GLY A 206 3.82 -11.68 -11.43
CA GLY A 206 3.01 -11.02 -12.46
C GLY A 206 2.42 -11.99 -13.48
N VAL A 207 3.22 -12.94 -13.98
CA VAL A 207 2.75 -14.01 -14.87
C VAL A 207 1.71 -14.89 -14.17
N VAL A 208 1.97 -15.32 -12.93
CA VAL A 208 1.01 -16.12 -12.15
C VAL A 208 -0.32 -15.36 -11.98
N GLN A 209 -0.27 -14.06 -11.67
CA GLN A 209 -1.47 -13.22 -11.56
C GLN A 209 -2.25 -13.14 -12.87
N MET A 210 -1.58 -12.92 -14.00
CA MET A 210 -2.25 -12.86 -15.31
C MET A 210 -2.87 -14.20 -15.71
N VAL A 211 -2.18 -15.32 -15.45
CA VAL A 211 -2.72 -16.67 -15.72
C VAL A 211 -3.95 -16.93 -14.86
N LEU A 212 -3.89 -16.65 -13.55
CA LEU A 212 -5.04 -16.81 -12.66
C LEU A 212 -6.21 -15.91 -13.04
N TYR A 213 -5.93 -14.69 -13.49
CA TYR A 213 -6.96 -13.79 -14.00
C TYR A 213 -7.70 -14.43 -15.17
N ILE A 214 -6.99 -14.97 -16.16
CA ILE A 214 -7.60 -15.62 -17.33
C ILE A 214 -8.44 -16.85 -16.94
N ILE A 215 -7.97 -17.64 -15.97
CA ILE A 215 -8.69 -18.83 -15.49
C ILE A 215 -9.99 -18.45 -14.76
N TYR A 216 -9.96 -17.42 -13.91
CA TYR A 216 -11.07 -17.11 -13.00
C TYR A 216 -11.97 -15.94 -13.43
N LYS A 217 -11.64 -15.17 -14.47
CA LYS A 217 -12.43 -14.00 -14.91
C LYS A 217 -13.90 -14.33 -15.26
N ASP A 218 -14.16 -15.53 -15.76
CA ASP A 218 -15.49 -15.97 -16.22
C ASP A 218 -16.15 -16.95 -15.22
N THR A 219 -15.56 -17.14 -14.04
CA THR A 219 -16.13 -18.03 -13.03
C THR A 219 -17.31 -17.35 -12.36
N LYS A 220 -18.52 -17.87 -12.59
CA LYS A 220 -19.73 -17.42 -11.90
C LYS A 220 -19.56 -17.63 -10.39
N ILE A 221 -19.88 -16.59 -9.61
CA ILE A 221 -19.85 -16.65 -8.14
C ILE A 221 -20.79 -17.80 -7.71
N PRO A 222 -20.32 -18.79 -6.93
CA PRO A 222 -21.19 -19.82 -6.38
C PRO A 222 -22.28 -19.19 -5.52
N GLU A 223 -23.56 -19.52 -5.77
CA GLU A 223 -24.74 -19.01 -5.06
C GLU A 223 -24.62 -19.08 -3.52
N SER A 224 -23.86 -20.06 -3.01
CA SER A 224 -23.62 -20.23 -1.57
C SER A 224 -22.89 -19.06 -0.90
N LEU A 225 -22.04 -18.32 -1.63
CA LEU A 225 -21.39 -17.10 -1.13
C LEU A 225 -22.35 -15.90 -1.15
N THR A 226 -23.36 -15.93 -2.01
CA THR A 226 -24.40 -14.91 -2.10
C THR A 226 -25.40 -15.07 -0.96
N GLU A 227 -25.84 -16.30 -0.67
CA GLU A 227 -26.73 -16.62 0.46
C GLU A 227 -26.10 -16.29 1.82
N GLN A 228 -24.81 -16.59 2.01
CA GLN A 228 -24.13 -16.28 3.28
C GLN A 228 -23.99 -14.75 3.51
N LYS A 229 -23.85 -13.98 2.42
CA LYS A 229 -23.78 -12.51 2.46
C LYS A 229 -25.15 -11.88 2.71
N LEU A 230 -26.21 -12.49 2.18
CA LEU A 230 -27.61 -12.08 2.39
C LEU A 230 -28.06 -12.38 3.83
N SER A 231 -27.80 -13.60 4.32
CA SER A 231 -28.10 -14.04 5.69
C SER A 231 -27.39 -13.18 6.75
N GLY A 232 -26.12 -12.83 6.52
CA GLY A 232 -25.37 -11.94 7.41
C GLY A 232 -25.93 -10.51 7.46
N HIS A 233 -26.44 -10.01 6.32
CA HIS A 233 -27.09 -8.70 6.24
C HIS A 233 -28.45 -8.72 6.94
N GLU A 234 -29.27 -9.75 6.73
CA GLU A 234 -30.55 -9.93 7.41
C GLU A 234 -30.40 -10.02 8.93
N LEU A 235 -29.40 -10.76 9.42
CA LEU A 235 -29.11 -10.86 10.85
C LEU A 235 -28.64 -9.52 11.45
N ALA A 236 -27.90 -8.72 10.68
CA ALA A 236 -27.46 -7.40 11.10
C ALA A 236 -28.64 -6.40 11.17
N VAL A 237 -29.54 -6.45 10.18
CA VAL A 237 -30.77 -5.63 10.15
C VAL A 237 -31.71 -6.01 11.30
N ALA A 238 -31.91 -7.31 11.56
CA ALA A 238 -32.73 -7.78 12.67
C ALA A 238 -32.19 -7.32 14.04
N LYS A 239 -30.86 -7.34 14.22
CA LYS A 239 -30.21 -6.84 15.45
C LYS A 239 -30.36 -5.33 15.63
N LEU A 240 -30.36 -4.56 14.54
CA LEU A 240 -30.56 -3.11 14.59
C LEU A 240 -32.01 -2.77 14.95
N GLY A 241 -33.00 -3.47 14.38
CA GLY A 241 -34.40 -3.29 14.75
C GLY A 241 -34.69 -3.60 16.23
N ALA A 242 -34.12 -4.69 16.75
CA ALA A 242 -34.27 -5.06 18.16
C ALA A 242 -33.63 -4.04 19.14
N LEU A 243 -32.58 -3.34 18.72
CA LEU A 243 -31.93 -2.29 19.52
C LEU A 243 -32.75 -0.98 19.51
N GLU A 244 -33.50 -0.70 18.45
CA GLU A 244 -34.40 0.46 18.37
C GLU A 244 -35.67 0.25 19.22
N GLU A 245 -36.25 -0.95 19.21
CA GLU A 245 -37.39 -1.31 20.08
C GLU A 245 -37.03 -1.32 21.57
N GLY A 246 -35.79 -1.73 21.91
CA GLY A 246 -35.29 -1.69 23.29
C GLY A 246 -35.08 -0.27 23.85
N LYS A 247 -34.80 0.70 22.98
CA LYS A 247 -34.64 2.11 23.39
C LYS A 247 -35.98 2.82 23.60
N THR A 248 -37.01 2.49 22.82
CA THR A 248 -38.34 3.10 22.95
C THR A 248 -39.06 2.67 24.23
N LYS A 249 -38.82 1.46 24.75
CA LYS A 249 -39.39 1.02 26.04
C LYS A 249 -38.73 1.63 27.28
N ASN A 250 -37.49 2.12 27.19
CA ASN A 250 -36.76 2.68 28.34
C ASN A 250 -36.92 4.19 28.50
N SER A 251 -37.52 4.90 27.53
CA SER A 251 -37.77 6.34 27.61
C SER A 251 -39.09 6.71 28.29
N ASP A 252 -39.95 5.74 28.61
CA ASP A 252 -41.33 5.99 29.08
C ASP A 252 -41.53 5.80 30.60
N HIS A 253 -40.44 5.77 31.40
CA HIS A 253 -40.51 5.50 32.85
C HIS A 253 -39.72 6.48 33.74
N GLY A 254 -39.41 7.68 33.24
CA GLY A 254 -38.51 8.60 33.93
C GLY A 254 -38.94 10.05 33.96
N ASN A 255 -40.21 10.38 34.24
CA ASN A 255 -40.55 11.74 34.66
C ASN A 255 -41.93 11.87 35.33
N ASP A 256 -42.10 11.42 36.57
CA ASP A 256 -43.15 12.01 37.43
C ASP A 256 -42.86 11.78 38.93
N ARG A 257 -42.25 12.78 39.58
CA ARG A 257 -42.31 13.01 41.03
C ARG A 257 -41.51 14.26 41.41
N SER A 258 -42.12 15.44 41.34
CA SER A 258 -41.91 16.52 42.33
C SER A 258 -42.78 17.74 42.00
N ARG A 259 -43.98 17.77 42.58
CA ARG A 259 -44.71 18.97 42.99
C ARG A 259 -45.94 18.48 43.74
N ASP A 260 -45.94 18.64 45.06
CA ASP A 260 -47.12 18.94 45.88
C ASP A 260 -46.69 19.07 47.35
N GLY A 261 -46.92 20.25 47.90
CA GLY A 261 -46.73 20.67 49.30
C GLY A 261 -47.38 22.04 49.40
N GLU A 262 -48.72 22.04 49.50
CA GLU A 262 -49.50 22.34 50.71
C GLU A 262 -49.78 23.84 50.86
N VAL A 263 -51.03 24.21 50.52
CA VAL A 263 -51.69 25.46 50.91
C VAL A 263 -52.77 25.10 51.93
N GLU A 264 -52.74 25.82 53.04
CA GLU A 264 -53.69 25.88 54.16
C GLU A 264 -55.17 25.87 53.76
N MET A 265 -56.01 25.26 54.61
CA MET A 265 -57.36 25.76 54.83
C MET A 265 -57.78 25.62 56.31
N SER A 266 -58.32 26.72 56.81
CA SER A 266 -58.71 27.07 58.19
C SER A 266 -59.85 26.26 58.80
N SER A 267 -59.84 26.09 60.13
CA SER A 267 -61.02 26.32 61.00
C SER A 267 -60.74 26.13 62.50
N VAL A 268 -61.25 27.08 63.29
CA VAL A 268 -61.43 27.17 64.76
C VAL A 268 -60.24 27.68 65.58
#